data_AF-A0A936V8P5-F1
#
_entry.id   AF-A0A936V8P5-F1
#
_cell.length_a   1.000
_cell.length_b   1.000
_cell.length_c   1.000
_cell.angle_alpha   90.00
_cell.angle_beta   90.00
_cell.angle_gamma   90.00
#
_symmetry.space_group_name_H-M   'P 1'
#
loop_
_entity.id
_entity.type
_entity.pdbx_description
1 polymer ?
#
loop_
_entity_poly.entity_id
_entity_poly.type
_entity_poly.pdbx_seq_one_letter_code
_entity_poly.pdbx_strand_id
1 'polypeptide(L)'
;MSDLETGKTFQHLLVAAVASALVVFGLKAGADKLLSSPPPAVSVKRTAVVVEQSLASAEIDAAQVEAERLASLAKQERLKKEKEQSELERVKRELKLQDALASRAANAERQRRDASWQRFYKKPKKCDNPSDNAIIVECSNHYLREEQRFEKLYADGKL
;
A
#
# COMPACT_ATOMS: atom_id res chain seq x y z
N MET A 1 -9.37 -12.59 23.55
CA MET A 1 -9.58 -14.03 23.29
C MET A 1 -10.40 -14.15 22.00
N SER A 2 -9.78 -14.05 20.82
CA SER A 2 -10.49 -14.11 19.52
C SER A 2 -9.67 -14.79 18.41
N ASP A 3 -8.59 -15.50 18.74
CA ASP A 3 -7.59 -15.94 17.75
C ASP A 3 -7.76 -17.38 17.23
N LEU A 4 -8.90 -18.02 17.46
CA LEU A 4 -9.09 -19.45 17.11
C LEU A 4 -10.08 -19.73 15.95
N GLU A 5 -10.79 -18.72 15.42
CA GLU A 5 -11.73 -18.95 14.30
C GLU A 5 -11.12 -18.78 12.89
N THR A 6 -9.91 -18.24 12.77
CA THR A 6 -9.29 -17.91 11.48
C THR A 6 -8.74 -19.12 10.71
N GLY A 7 -8.50 -20.25 11.39
CA GLY A 7 -7.92 -21.43 10.75
C GLY A 7 -8.86 -22.16 9.80
N LYS A 8 -10.15 -22.23 10.14
CA LYS A 8 -11.16 -22.99 9.37
C LYS A 8 -11.60 -22.24 8.11
N THR A 9 -11.69 -20.91 8.20
CA THR A 9 -12.05 -20.06 7.06
C THR A 9 -10.95 -20.04 5.99
N PHE A 10 -9.68 -20.15 6.39
CA PHE A 10 -8.55 -20.20 5.46
C PHE A 10 -8.53 -21.48 4.62
N GLN A 11 -8.85 -22.64 5.20
CA GLN A 11 -8.95 -23.90 4.46
C GLN A 11 -10.06 -23.87 3.41
N HIS A 12 -11.24 -23.30 3.75
CA HIS A 12 -12.33 -23.18 2.80
C HIS A 12 -12.00 -22.24 1.64
N LEU A 13 -11.28 -21.14 1.90
CA LEU A 13 -10.82 -20.22 0.87
C LEU A 13 -9.81 -20.86 -0.09
N LEU A 14 -8.85 -21.64 0.45
CA LEU A 14 -7.89 -22.37 -0.38
C LEU A 14 -8.56 -23.41 -1.27
N VAL A 15 -9.50 -24.19 -0.73
CA VAL A 15 -10.24 -25.19 -1.51
C VAL A 15 -11.08 -24.52 -2.61
N ALA A 16 -11.74 -23.40 -2.31
CA ALA A 16 -12.51 -22.63 -3.29
C ALA A 16 -11.62 -22.07 -4.41
N ALA A 17 -10.43 -21.57 -4.08
CA ALA A 17 -9.47 -21.04 -5.05
C ALA A 17 -8.93 -22.13 -5.99
N VAL A 18 -8.59 -23.31 -5.46
CA VAL A 18 -8.12 -24.45 -6.27
C VAL A 18 -9.23 -24.98 -7.18
N ALA A 19 -10.46 -25.11 -6.66
CA ALA A 19 -11.60 -25.56 -7.45
C ALA A 19 -11.91 -24.61 -8.62
N SER A 20 -11.86 -23.30 -8.38
CA SER A 20 -12.09 -22.30 -9.43
C SER A 20 -10.96 -22.27 -10.48
N ALA A 21 -9.70 -22.46 -10.07
CA ALA A 21 -8.59 -22.61 -11.01
C ALA A 21 -8.73 -23.83 -11.94
N LEU A 22 -9.19 -24.98 -11.40
CA LEU A 22 -9.40 -26.20 -12.19
C LEU A 22 -10.52 -26.06 -13.23
N VAL A 23 -11.62 -25.37 -12.89
CA VAL A 23 -12.73 -25.12 -13.83
C VAL A 23 -12.28 -24.25 -15.01
N VAL A 24 -11.52 -23.18 -14.74
CA VAL A 24 -11.00 -22.30 -15.80
C VAL A 24 -10.01 -23.03 -16.71
N PHE A 25 -9.15 -23.88 -16.14
CA PHE A 25 -8.18 -24.65 -16.93
C PHE A 25 -8.86 -25.74 -17.78
N GLY A 26 -9.89 -26.41 -17.25
CA GLY A 26 -10.67 -27.41 -17.97
C GLY A 26 -11.43 -26.83 -19.17
N LEU A 27 -12.03 -25.64 -19.03
CA LEU A 27 -12.74 -24.97 -20.12
C LEU A 27 -11.80 -24.53 -21.25
N LYS A 28 -10.57 -24.11 -20.91
CA LYS A 28 -9.58 -23.70 -21.93
C LYS A 28 -9.04 -24.88 -22.74
N ALA A 29 -8.77 -26.02 -22.08
CA ALA A 29 -8.28 -27.22 -22.77
C ALA A 29 -9.34 -27.90 -23.68
N GLY A 30 -10.63 -27.67 -23.42
CA GLY A 30 -11.73 -28.19 -24.25
C GLY A 30 -11.96 -27.42 -25.55
N ALA A 31 -11.69 -26.11 -25.56
CA ALA A 31 -11.96 -25.25 -26.73
C ALA A 31 -10.96 -25.47 -27.87
N ASP A 32 -9.69 -25.75 -27.56
CA ASP A 32 -8.64 -25.89 -28.58
C ASP A 32 -8.76 -27.18 -29.41
N LYS A 33 -9.51 -28.18 -28.93
CA LYS A 33 -9.70 -29.46 -29.66
C LYS A 33 -10.88 -29.46 -30.65
N LEU A 34 -11.76 -28.47 -30.64
CA LEU A 34 -12.95 -28.44 -31.51
C LEU A 34 -12.81 -27.55 -32.75
N LEU A 35 -11.67 -26.88 -32.95
CA LEU A 35 -11.46 -25.92 -34.05
C LEU A 35 -10.46 -26.37 -35.12
N SER A 36 -9.90 -27.58 -35.04
CA SER A 36 -9.10 -28.15 -36.15
C SER A 36 -10.00 -28.71 -37.25
N SER A 37 -10.50 -27.83 -38.10
CA SER A 37 -11.08 -28.19 -39.40
C SER A 37 -9.96 -28.29 -40.45
N PRO A 38 -9.88 -29.37 -41.25
CA PRO A 38 -8.89 -29.48 -42.32
C PRO A 38 -9.22 -28.52 -43.48
N PRO A 39 -8.22 -27.87 -44.11
CA PRO A 39 -8.47 -26.97 -45.22
C PRO A 39 -8.85 -27.75 -46.50
N PRO A 40 -9.82 -27.25 -47.30
CA PRO A 40 -10.12 -27.84 -48.60
C PRO A 40 -9.01 -27.53 -49.62
N ALA A 41 -8.63 -28.55 -50.38
CA ALA A 41 -7.74 -28.41 -51.52
C ALA A 41 -8.48 -27.68 -52.66
N VAL A 42 -8.07 -26.46 -52.98
CA VAL A 42 -8.63 -25.68 -54.10
C VAL A 42 -7.59 -25.54 -55.20
N SER A 43 -8.01 -26.02 -56.37
CA SER A 43 -7.34 -26.01 -57.67
C SER A 43 -6.94 -24.62 -58.15
N VAL A 44 -5.66 -24.49 -58.50
CA VAL A 44 -5.04 -23.32 -59.12
C VAL A 44 -5.45 -23.23 -60.59
N LYS A 45 -6.11 -22.12 -60.97
CA LYS A 45 -6.06 -21.54 -62.33
C LYS A 45 -6.58 -20.11 -62.32
N ARG A 46 -5.67 -19.13 -62.25
CA ARG A 46 -5.84 -17.82 -62.91
C ARG A 46 -4.54 -17.04 -62.88
N THR A 47 -3.84 -17.10 -64.00
CA THR A 47 -2.75 -16.21 -64.35
C THR A 47 -3.31 -14.99 -65.07
N ALA A 48 -2.67 -13.83 -64.82
CA ALA A 48 -2.71 -12.61 -65.62
C ALA A 48 -3.80 -11.55 -65.31
N VAL A 49 -3.92 -11.10 -64.04
CA VAL A 49 -4.18 -9.69 -63.66
C VAL A 49 -3.63 -9.48 -62.23
N VAL A 50 -2.31 -9.32 -62.03
CA VAL A 50 -1.73 -9.31 -60.64
C VAL A 50 -0.74 -8.17 -60.37
N VAL A 51 -0.26 -7.44 -61.38
CA VAL A 51 0.85 -6.49 -61.16
C VAL A 51 0.40 -5.21 -60.43
N GLU A 52 -0.80 -4.68 -60.70
CA GLU A 52 -1.28 -3.42 -60.10
C GLU A 52 -1.78 -3.57 -58.66
N GLN A 53 -2.27 -4.76 -58.27
CA GLN A 53 -2.76 -5.04 -56.91
C GLN A 53 -1.64 -5.23 -55.86
N SER A 54 -0.40 -5.42 -56.32
CA SER A 54 0.76 -5.70 -55.46
C SER A 54 1.34 -4.44 -54.79
N LEU A 55 1.18 -3.26 -55.39
CA LEU A 55 1.68 -2.01 -54.82
C LEU A 55 0.77 -1.47 -53.70
N ALA A 56 -0.56 -1.61 -53.87
CA ALA A 56 -1.53 -1.20 -52.85
C ALA A 56 -1.47 -2.07 -51.58
N SER A 57 -1.11 -3.35 -51.70
CA SER A 57 -0.95 -4.25 -50.55
C SER A 57 0.32 -3.95 -49.75
N ALA A 58 1.42 -3.60 -50.43
CA ALA A 58 2.67 -3.22 -49.77
C ALA A 58 2.55 -1.94 -48.92
N GLU A 59 1.75 -0.96 -49.36
CA GLU A 59 1.51 0.27 -48.61
C GLU A 59 0.67 0.05 -47.35
N ILE A 60 -0.31 -0.86 -47.42
CA ILE A 60 -1.14 -1.26 -46.27
C ILE A 60 -0.28 -2.00 -45.22
N ASP A 61 0.59 -2.90 -45.66
CA ASP A 61 1.48 -3.64 -44.76
C ASP A 61 2.48 -2.71 -44.05
N ALA A 62 3.03 -1.73 -44.77
CA ALA A 62 3.92 -0.72 -44.18
C ALA A 62 3.18 0.12 -43.11
N ALA A 63 1.95 0.56 -43.40
CA ALA A 63 1.13 1.31 -42.45
C ALA A 63 0.78 0.48 -41.21
N GLN A 64 0.52 -0.82 -41.35
CA GLN A 64 0.26 -1.71 -40.22
C GLN A 64 1.49 -1.87 -39.31
N VAL A 65 2.68 -2.05 -39.90
CA VAL A 65 3.93 -2.17 -39.14
C VAL A 65 4.23 -0.88 -38.36
N GLU A 66 3.99 0.28 -38.96
CA GLU A 66 4.14 1.57 -38.27
C GLU A 66 3.13 1.75 -37.14
N ALA A 67 1.86 1.38 -37.38
CA ALA A 67 0.82 1.43 -36.35
C ALA A 67 1.16 0.52 -35.15
N GLU A 68 1.69 -0.69 -35.40
CA GLU A 68 2.11 -1.62 -34.34
C GLU A 68 3.29 -1.05 -33.54
N ARG A 69 4.26 -0.44 -34.22
CA ARG A 69 5.39 0.23 -33.54
C ARG A 69 4.91 1.34 -32.62
N LEU A 70 4.02 2.22 -33.08
CA LEU A 70 3.45 3.29 -32.26
C LEU A 70 2.64 2.74 -31.08
N ALA A 71 1.84 1.70 -31.30
CA ALA A 71 1.08 1.04 -30.23
C ALA A 71 2.01 0.42 -29.18
N SER A 72 3.12 -0.20 -29.61
CA SER A 72 4.10 -0.79 -28.69
C SER A 72 4.80 0.26 -27.82
N LEU A 73 5.15 1.41 -28.39
CA LEU A 73 5.76 2.53 -27.67
C LEU A 73 4.78 3.13 -26.65
N ALA A 74 3.53 3.36 -27.06
CA ALA A 74 2.49 3.86 -26.16
C ALA A 74 2.24 2.88 -24.99
N LYS A 75 2.28 1.58 -25.24
CA LYS A 75 2.15 0.55 -24.19
C LYS A 75 3.35 0.58 -23.23
N GLN A 76 4.56 0.73 -23.74
CA GLN A 76 5.76 0.83 -22.89
C GLN A 76 5.73 2.08 -22.01
N GLU A 77 5.30 3.22 -22.54
CA GLU A 77 5.19 4.46 -21.77
C GLU A 77 4.15 4.34 -20.65
N ARG A 78 2.98 3.75 -20.94
CA ARG A 78 1.96 3.48 -19.92
C ARG A 78 2.50 2.60 -18.80
N LEU A 79 3.19 1.52 -19.15
CA LEU A 79 3.78 0.61 -18.16
C LEU A 79 4.86 1.30 -17.31
N LYS A 80 5.66 2.21 -17.88
CA LYS A 80 6.64 2.99 -17.12
C LYS A 80 5.95 3.91 -16.12
N LYS A 81 4.94 4.66 -16.57
CA LYS A 81 4.16 5.57 -15.71
C LYS A 81 3.45 4.82 -14.59
N GLU A 82 2.86 3.66 -14.87
CA GLU A 82 2.21 2.82 -13.86
C GLU A 82 3.23 2.31 -12.82
N LYS A 83 4.41 1.87 -13.26
CA LYS A 83 5.49 1.47 -12.34
C LYS A 83 5.95 2.61 -11.45
N GLU A 84 6.20 3.79 -12.01
CA GLU A 84 6.60 4.97 -11.26
C GLU A 84 5.54 5.38 -10.22
N GLN A 85 4.26 5.34 -10.58
CA GLN A 85 3.16 5.59 -9.65
C GLN A 85 3.11 4.55 -8.54
N SER A 86 3.27 3.26 -8.87
CA SER A 86 3.24 2.19 -7.88
C SER A 86 4.39 2.27 -6.88
N GLU A 87 5.60 2.65 -7.33
CA GLU A 87 6.76 2.84 -6.47
C GLU A 87 6.58 4.07 -5.57
N LEU A 88 6.03 5.17 -6.11
CA LEU A 88 5.71 6.36 -5.32
C LEU A 88 4.68 6.04 -4.23
N GLU A 89 3.65 5.27 -4.55
CA GLU A 89 2.68 4.81 -3.57
C GLU A 89 3.31 3.92 -2.50
N ARG A 90 4.23 3.02 -2.88
CA ARG A 90 4.93 2.15 -1.92
C ARG A 90 5.73 2.98 -0.93
N VAL A 91 6.54 3.92 -1.43
CA VAL A 91 7.33 4.84 -0.59
C VAL A 91 6.42 5.67 0.33
N LYS A 92 5.29 6.16 -0.18
CA LYS A 92 4.32 6.91 0.63
C LYS A 92 3.71 6.06 1.75
N ARG A 93 3.42 4.78 1.50
CA ARG A 93 2.91 3.85 2.53
C ARG A 93 3.96 3.56 3.58
N GLU A 94 5.21 3.33 3.17
CA GLU A 94 6.34 3.12 4.08
C GLU A 94 6.58 4.34 4.98
N LEU A 95 6.56 5.54 4.42
CA LEU A 95 6.72 6.78 5.18
C LEU A 95 5.59 6.96 6.21
N LYS A 96 4.34 6.73 5.81
CA LYS A 96 3.19 6.78 6.73
C LYS A 96 3.31 5.77 7.87
N LEU A 97 3.80 4.58 7.58
CA LEU A 97 4.01 3.56 8.59
C LEU A 97 5.09 3.99 9.59
N GLN A 98 6.21 4.55 9.11
CA GLN A 98 7.27 5.07 9.98
C GLN A 98 6.77 6.21 10.86
N ASP A 99 6.01 7.15 10.30
CA ASP A 99 5.42 8.26 11.06
C ASP A 99 4.45 7.78 12.14
N ALA A 100 3.60 6.80 11.81
CA ALA A 100 2.69 6.19 12.78
C ALA A 100 3.45 5.50 13.93
N LEU A 101 4.56 4.82 13.63
CA LEU A 101 5.41 4.20 14.65
C LEU A 101 6.12 5.24 15.52
N ALA A 102 6.67 6.30 14.92
CA ALA A 102 7.31 7.40 15.64
C ALA A 102 6.32 8.12 16.56
N SER A 103 5.12 8.41 16.06
CA SER A 103 4.03 9.01 16.84
C SER A 103 3.62 8.13 18.02
N ARG A 104 3.50 6.81 17.82
CA ARG A 104 3.22 5.86 18.90
C ARG A 104 4.32 5.85 19.97
N ALA A 105 5.59 5.86 19.57
CA ALA A 105 6.71 5.91 20.49
C ALA A 105 6.73 7.21 21.31
N ALA A 106 6.50 8.36 20.66
CA ALA A 106 6.41 9.66 21.34
C ALA A 106 5.24 9.72 22.34
N ASN A 107 4.09 9.14 21.99
CA ASN A 107 2.95 9.03 22.90
C ASN A 107 3.25 8.14 24.11
N ALA A 108 3.90 7.00 23.89
CA ALA A 108 4.28 6.10 24.97
C ALA A 108 5.31 6.74 25.91
N GLU A 109 6.21 7.56 25.39
CA GLU A 109 7.17 8.31 26.21
C GLU A 109 6.49 9.42 27.02
N ARG A 110 5.58 10.19 26.40
CA ARG A 110 4.77 11.19 27.12
C ARG A 110 4.00 10.55 28.27
N GLN A 111 3.32 9.42 28.03
CA GLN A 111 2.59 8.71 29.07
C GLN A 111 3.50 8.25 30.23
N ARG A 112 4.72 7.79 29.92
CA ARG A 112 5.70 7.41 30.95
C ARG A 112 6.18 8.60 31.77
N ARG A 113 6.49 9.73 31.12
CA ARG A 113 6.83 10.98 31.78
C ARG A 113 5.69 11.45 32.67
N ASP A 114 4.46 11.49 32.16
CA ASP A 114 3.28 11.96 32.90
C ASP A 114 2.98 11.07 34.11
N ALA A 115 3.07 9.74 33.94
CA ALA A 115 2.89 8.80 35.04
C ALA A 115 3.96 8.97 36.13
N SER A 116 5.22 9.22 35.72
CA SER A 116 6.33 9.48 36.64
C SER A 116 6.14 10.81 37.37
N TRP A 117 5.67 11.85 36.65
CA TRP A 117 5.36 13.15 37.22
C TRP A 117 4.25 13.07 38.26
N GLN A 118 3.16 12.35 37.98
CA GLN A 118 2.07 12.15 38.95
C GLN A 118 2.51 11.44 40.23
N ARG A 119 3.49 10.53 40.13
CA ARG A 119 4.08 9.84 41.29
C ARG A 119 4.99 10.77 42.08
N PHE A 120 5.83 11.54 41.38
CA PHE A 120 6.82 12.45 41.94
C PHE A 120 6.19 13.68 42.61
N TYR A 121 5.34 14.40 41.88
CA TYR A 121 4.77 15.65 42.35
C TYR A 121 3.66 15.41 43.37
N LYS A 122 3.84 15.97 44.57
CA LYS A 122 2.83 16.00 45.62
C LYS A 122 2.36 17.42 45.84
N LYS A 123 1.11 17.70 45.43
CA LYS A 123 0.48 19.00 45.61
C LYS A 123 0.36 19.32 47.11
N PRO A 124 0.88 20.46 47.59
CA PRO A 124 0.69 20.86 48.98
C PRO A 124 -0.79 21.10 49.31
N LYS A 125 -1.25 20.72 50.52
CA LYS A 125 -2.66 20.87 50.94
C LYS A 125 -3.16 22.31 50.84
N LYS A 126 -2.30 23.30 51.13
CA LYS A 126 -2.60 24.73 51.03
C LYS A 126 -2.94 25.19 49.60
N CYS A 127 -2.55 24.42 48.59
CA CYS A 127 -2.78 24.72 47.18
C CYS A 127 -4.07 24.11 46.64
N ASP A 128 -4.84 23.38 47.45
CA ASP A 128 -6.02 22.67 46.93
C ASP A 128 -7.20 23.59 46.65
N ASN A 129 -7.41 24.59 47.51
CA ASN A 129 -8.37 25.65 47.31
C ASN A 129 -7.81 26.98 47.86
N PRO A 130 -6.91 27.65 47.10
CA PRO A 130 -6.28 28.87 47.55
C PRO A 130 -7.29 30.03 47.54
N SER A 131 -7.55 30.62 48.71
CA SER A 131 -8.48 31.74 48.87
C SER A 131 -7.85 33.12 48.60
N ASP A 132 -6.52 33.19 48.59
CA ASP A 132 -5.74 34.42 48.45
C ASP A 132 -4.83 34.33 47.22
N ASN A 133 -4.73 35.44 46.48
CA ASN A 133 -3.85 35.58 45.32
C ASN A 133 -2.38 35.31 45.67
N ALA A 134 -1.94 35.69 46.88
CA ALA A 134 -0.58 35.39 47.33
C ALA A 134 -0.31 33.87 47.37
N ILE A 135 -1.29 33.10 47.85
CA ILE A 135 -1.19 31.63 47.93
C ILE A 135 -1.23 31.01 46.53
N ILE A 136 -2.07 31.54 45.62
CA ILE A 136 -2.10 31.09 44.21
C ILE A 136 -0.71 31.22 43.57
N VAL A 137 -0.08 32.39 43.72
CA VAL A 137 1.26 32.65 43.16
C VAL A 137 2.31 31.72 43.79
N GLU A 138 2.25 31.51 45.11
CA GLU A 138 3.17 30.60 45.80
C GLU A 138 3.05 29.16 45.28
N CYS A 139 1.82 28.68 45.08
CA CYS A 139 1.53 27.35 44.57
C CYS A 139 2.02 27.14 43.14
N SER A 140 1.83 28.13 42.26
CA SER A 140 2.36 28.10 40.89
C SER A 140 3.89 28.07 40.88
N ASN A 141 4.52 28.91 41.71
CA ASN A 141 5.98 28.91 41.85
C ASN A 141 6.52 27.58 42.38
N HIS A 142 5.82 26.95 43.33
CA HIS A 142 6.18 25.63 43.84
C HIS A 142 6.10 24.56 42.75
N TYR A 143 5.02 24.53 41.96
CA TYR A 143 4.88 23.62 40.82
C TYR A 143 6.06 23.73 39.86
N LEU A 144 6.42 24.95 39.46
CA LEU A 144 7.54 25.19 38.53
C LEU A 144 8.88 24.70 39.06
N ARG A 145 9.15 24.88 40.36
CA ARG A 145 10.40 24.40 40.99
C ARG A 145 10.46 22.87 40.98
N GLU A 146 9.37 22.22 41.33
CA GLU A 146 9.31 20.75 41.33
C GLU A 146 9.35 20.18 39.91
N GLU A 147 8.77 20.86 38.93
CA GLU A 147 8.85 20.48 37.51
C GLU A 147 10.29 20.51 37.01
N GLN A 148 11.02 21.61 37.27
CA GLN A 148 12.44 21.70 36.92
C GLN A 148 13.29 20.63 37.62
N ARG A 149 12.95 20.29 38.87
CA ARG A 149 13.65 19.24 39.62
C ARG A 149 13.35 17.86 39.05
N PHE A 150 12.09 17.59 38.71
CA PHE A 150 11.68 16.37 38.05
C PHE A 150 12.37 16.19 36.71
N GLU A 151 12.41 17.24 35.86
CA GLU A 151 13.05 17.15 34.55
C GLU A 151 14.52 16.78 34.64
N LYS A 152 15.25 17.35 35.61
CA LYS A 152 16.65 16.98 35.89
C LYS A 152 16.77 15.51 36.30
N LEU A 153 15.93 15.05 37.23
CA LEU A 153 15.98 13.66 37.71
C LEU A 153 15.52 12.64 36.66
N TYR A 154 14.54 13.00 35.83
CA TYR A 154 14.03 12.18 34.74
C TYR A 154 15.07 12.06 33.62
N ALA A 155 15.72 13.15 33.24
CA ALA A 155 16.81 13.15 32.27
C ALA A 155 18.02 12.33 32.75
N ASP A 156 18.31 12.37 34.04
CA ASP A 156 19.35 11.55 34.68
C ASP A 156 18.96 10.06 34.83
N GLY A 157 17.71 9.67 34.52
CA GLY A 157 17.22 8.30 34.68
C GLY A 157 17.05 7.84 36.14
N LYS A 158 16.82 8.78 37.08
CA LYS A 158 16.75 8.53 38.53
C LYS A 158 15.31 8.35 39.06
N LEU A 159 14.31 8.22 38.19
CA LEU A 159 12.88 8.15 38.53
C LEU A 159 12.19 6.93 37.92
#